data_AF-A0AAI9CLR5-F1
#
_entry.id   AF-A0AAI9CLR5-F1
#
_cell.length_a   1.000
_cell.length_b   1.000
_cell.length_c   1.000
_cell.angle_alpha   90.00
_cell.angle_beta   90.00
_cell.angle_gamma   90.00
#
_symmetry.space_group_name_H-M   'P 1'
#
loop_
_entity.id
_entity.type
_entity.pdbx_description
1 polymer ?
#
loop_
_entity_poly.entity_id
_entity_poly.type
_entity_poly.pdbx_seq_one_letter_code
_entity_poly.pdbx_strand_id
1 'polypeptide(L)' 'MAWATDTAANITDLMARLRDFLTTNAALVAANQQWQVVGGVASGPIAANDFVSLKGRGLSGEDEIYVS' A
#
# COMPACT_ATOMS: atom_id res chain seq x y z
N MET A 1 -0.49 -14.63 -6.10
CA MET A 1 -0.84 -13.53 -5.16
C MET A 1 0.32 -13.36 -4.20
N ALA A 2 0.87 -12.15 -4.10
CA ALA A 2 1.88 -11.86 -3.09
C ALA A 2 1.22 -11.87 -1.71
N TRP A 3 1.90 -12.40 -0.71
CA TRP A 3 1.46 -12.39 0.68
C TRP A 3 2.69 -12.19 1.58
N ALA A 4 2.47 -11.60 2.74
CA ALA A 4 3.48 -11.43 3.77
C ALA A 4 2.82 -11.60 5.14
N THR A 5 3.57 -12.13 6.10
CA THR A 5 3.16 -12.26 7.49
C THR A 5 4.14 -11.51 8.37
N ASP A 6 3.64 -10.56 9.15
CA ASP A 6 4.43 -9.79 10.11
C ASP A 6 3.54 -9.32 11.27
N THR A 7 4.15 -8.83 12.34
CA THR A 7 3.45 -8.29 13.51
C THR A 7 3.64 -6.78 13.57
N ALA A 8 2.53 -6.04 13.51
CA ALA A 8 2.54 -4.60 13.70
C ALA A 8 2.53 -4.23 15.20
N ALA A 9 3.28 -3.20 15.58
CA ALA A 9 3.34 -2.73 16.96
C ALA A 9 2.08 -1.95 17.38
N ASN A 10 1.40 -1.30 16.42
CA ASN A 10 0.18 -0.53 16.62
C ASN A 10 -0.53 -0.30 15.26
N ILE A 11 -1.65 0.43 15.28
CA ILE A 11 -2.45 0.69 14.08
C ILE A 11 -1.72 1.52 13.02
N THR A 12 -0.90 2.50 13.40
CA THR A 12 -0.21 3.34 12.43
C THR A 12 0.97 2.61 11.78
N ASP A 13 1.63 1.73 12.52
CA ASP A 13 2.63 0.79 12.00
C ASP A 13 1.98 -0.22 11.03
N LEU A 14 0.79 -0.74 11.35
CA LEU A 14 0.04 -1.59 10.43
C LEU A 14 -0.28 -0.88 9.11
N MET A 15 -0.74 0.37 9.17
CA MET A 15 -1.05 1.15 7.96
C MET A 15 0.22 1.47 7.15
N ALA A 16 1.33 1.81 7.82
CA ALA A 16 2.59 2.07 7.15
C ALA A 16 3.10 0.81 6.43
N ARG A 17 3.06 -0.34 7.10
CA ARG A 17 3.45 -1.63 6.52
C ARG A 17 2.55 -2.06 5.38
N LEU A 18 1.24 -1.83 5.48
CA LEU A 18 0.29 -2.12 4.40
C LEU A 18 0.59 -1.28 3.15
N ARG A 19 0.80 0.04 3.32
CA ARG A 19 1.22 0.93 2.24
C ARG A 19 2.51 0.45 1.60
N ASP A 20 3.53 0.15 2.41
CA ASP A 20 4.84 -0.22 1.92
C ASP A 20 4.80 -1.59 1.20
N PHE A 21 4.00 -2.53 1.71
CA PHE A 21 3.72 -3.79 1.03
C PHE A 21 3.09 -3.54 -0.35
N LEU A 22 2.02 -2.75 -0.43
CA LEU A 22 1.32 -2.51 -1.69
C LEU A 22 2.17 -1.75 -2.73
N THR A 23 3.09 -0.90 -2.29
CA THR A 23 3.86 0.00 -3.18
C THR A 23 5.25 -0.53 -3.54
N THR A 24 5.92 -1.25 -2.63
CA THR A 24 7.34 -1.64 -2.79
C THR A 24 7.62 -3.13 -2.75
N ASN A 25 6.62 -3.98 -2.49
CA ASN A 25 6.85 -5.42 -2.41
C ASN A 25 7.37 -5.97 -3.74
N ALA A 26 8.52 -6.64 -3.70
CA ALA A 26 9.21 -7.14 -4.89
C ALA A 26 8.35 -8.12 -5.71
N ALA A 27 7.49 -8.93 -5.08
CA ALA A 27 6.59 -9.84 -5.80
C ALA A 27 5.46 -9.08 -6.52
N LEU A 28 4.94 -7.99 -5.93
CA LEU A 28 3.97 -7.12 -6.61
C LEU A 28 4.62 -6.36 -7.77
N VAL A 29 5.83 -5.83 -7.58
CA VAL A 29 6.58 -5.14 -8.64
C VAL A 29 6.91 -6.09 -9.80
N ALA A 30 7.38 -7.31 -9.51
CA ALA A 30 7.67 -8.32 -10.54
C ALA A 30 6.42 -8.73 -11.32
N ALA A 31 5.24 -8.66 -10.70
CA ALA A 31 3.95 -8.91 -11.34
C ALA A 31 3.33 -7.68 -12.01
N ASN A 32 3.98 -6.50 -11.97
CA ASN A 32 3.41 -5.21 -12.37
C ASN A 32 2.06 -4.90 -11.69
N GLN A 33 1.95 -5.26 -10.41
CA GLN A 33 0.78 -5.12 -9.54
C GLN A 33 1.03 -4.18 -8.36
N GLN A 34 2.15 -3.47 -8.36
CA GLN A 34 2.45 -2.45 -7.35
C GLN A 34 1.44 -1.30 -7.44
N TRP A 35 1.01 -0.82 -6.28
CA TRP A 35 0.11 0.32 -6.15
C TRP A 35 0.92 1.61 -6.09
N GLN A 36 0.28 2.72 -6.41
CA GLN A 36 0.87 4.05 -6.36
C GLN A 36 0.25 4.87 -5.25
N VAL A 37 1.05 5.65 -4.53
CA VAL A 37 0.52 6.67 -3.62
C VAL A 37 0.12 7.88 -4.44
N VAL A 38 -1.14 8.30 -4.31
CA VAL A 38 -1.70 9.46 -5.02
C VAL A 38 -1.96 10.65 -4.09
N GLY A 39 -1.85 10.46 -2.76
CA GLY A 39 -1.96 11.54 -1.80
C GLY A 39 -1.58 11.13 -0.38
N GLY A 40 -1.26 12.12 0.46
CA GLY A 40 -0.91 11.90 1.86
C GLY A 40 0.54 11.43 2.06
N VAL A 41 0.77 10.57 3.05
CA VAL A 41 2.12 10.14 3.46
C VAL A 41 2.65 9.01 2.56
N ALA A 42 3.50 9.38 1.60
CA ALA A 42 4.02 8.45 0.60
C ALA A 42 5.08 7.46 1.10
N SER A 43 5.77 7.75 2.20
CA SER A 43 6.76 6.85 2.79
C SER A 43 7.02 7.20 4.26
N GLY A 44 7.64 6.29 4.99
CA GLY A 44 8.01 6.49 6.39
C GLY A 44 6.86 6.31 7.39
N PRO A 45 7.05 6.67 8.66
CA PRO A 45 6.05 6.46 9.71
C PRO A 45 4.75 7.20 9.39
N ILE A 46 3.61 6.56 9.69
CA ILE A 46 2.29 7.20 9.69
C ILE A 46 2.00 7.66 11.12
N ALA A 47 1.57 8.91 11.29
CA ALA A 47 1.14 9.48 12.57
C ALA A 47 -0.39 9.52 12.69
N ALA A 48 -0.87 9.87 13.88
CA ALA A 48 -2.30 10.08 14.09
C ALA A 48 -2.79 11.27 13.24
N ASN A 49 -3.89 11.08 12.51
CA ASN A 49 -4.49 12.00 11.53
C ASN A 49 -3.80 12.10 10.16
N ASP A 50 -2.73 11.34 9.95
CA ASP A 50 -2.21 11.17 8.59
C ASP A 50 -3.17 10.30 7.77
N PHE A 51 -3.20 10.57 6.47
CA PHE A 51 -3.92 9.77 5.49
C PHE A 51 -2.96 9.28 4.41
N VAL A 52 -3.32 8.19 3.75
CA VAL A 52 -2.60 7.68 2.58
C VAL A 52 -3.63 7.29 1.55
N SER A 53 -3.62 7.97 0.41
CA SER A 53 -4.46 7.58 -0.72
C SER A 53 -3.64 6.73 -1.68
N LEU A 54 -4.12 5.52 -1.95
CA LEU A 54 -3.49 4.54 -2.80
C LEU A 54 -4.34 4.30 -4.05
N LYS A 55 -3.65 4.18 -5.17
CA LYS A 55 -4.20 3.80 -6.48
C LYS A 55 -3.63 2.45 -6.88
N GLY A 56 -4.48 1.44 -6.87
CA GLY A 56 -4.19 0.09 -7.36
C GLY A 56 -4.76 -0.15 -8.74
N ARG A 57 -4.22 -1.16 -9.42
CA ARG A 57 -4.80 -1.68 -10.65
C ARG A 57 -5.82 -2.77 -10.30
N GLY A 58 -7.02 -2.67 -10.85
CA GLY A 58 -8.08 -3.66 -10.68
C GLY A 58 -7.73 -5.00 -11.35
N LEU A 59 -8.46 -6.06 -11.00
CA LEU A 59 -8.22 -7.43 -11.48
C LEU A 59 -8.32 -7.56 -13.01
N SER A 60 -9.09 -6.68 -13.66
CA SER A 60 -9.26 -6.59 -15.11
C SER A 60 -8.09 -5.89 -15.82
N GLY A 61 -7.25 -5.17 -15.08
CA GLY A 61 -6.19 -4.33 -15.63
C GLY A 61 -6.67 -3.00 -16.23
N GLU A 62 -7.98 -2.78 -16.34
CA GLU A 62 -8.59 -1.56 -16.90
C GLU A 62 -9.15 -0.65 -15.80
N ASP A 63 -9.49 -1.22 -14.64
CA ASP A 63 -10.07 -0.49 -13.52
C ASP A 63 -8.99 0.07 -12.59
N GLU A 64 -9.28 1.22 -11.99
CA GLU A 64 -8.44 1.84 -10.96
C GLU A 64 -9.14 1.73 -9.61
N ILE A 65 -8.46 1.15 -8.62
CA ILE A 65 -8.96 1.02 -7.25
C ILE A 65 -8.35 2.13 -6.40
N TYR A 66 -9.20 2.95 -5.79
CA TYR A 66 -8.78 4.00 -4.87
C TYR A 66 -9.13 3.61 -3.43
N VAL A 67 -8.15 3.69 -2.54
CA VAL A 67 -8.31 3.46 -1.09
C VAL A 67 -7.69 4.64 -0.35
N SER A 68 -8.37 5.17 0.67
CA SER A 68 -7.92 6.31 1.48
C SER A 68 -8.17 6.07 2.97
#